data_AF-A0AA85IU41-F1
#
_entry.id   AF-A0AA85IU41-F1
#
_cell.length_a   1.000
_cell.length_b   1.000
_cell.length_c   1.000
_cell.angle_alpha   90.00
_cell.angle_beta   90.00
_cell.angle_gamma   90.00
#
_symmetry.space_group_name_H-M   'P 1'
#
loop_
_entity.id
_entity.type
_entity.pdbx_description
1 polymer ?
#
loop_
_entity_poly.entity_id
_entity_poly.type
_entity_poly.pdbx_seq_one_letter_code
_entity_poly.pdbx_strand_id
1 'polypeptide(L)'
;MDDVPPLVAALNQCNLKLTTHVLDVLEISFDRLREYRLWCLALHTDLSISLAYFKLLKAHAAPYHLNDFEEIYDTVLEKEPSTKGIEEFLIFLGLDAVERWSICSEEIFHCLLLISSYFLRKLIPFNQNFSCVHRLQSLGLYIPPVSARAWLRILSQWGLPKIFIKQPDIQKQLIWDLADINGSPKSTVHNRFLLPLVLYFAVLALRFPYPDWTTWWHEACLKANFNEQQFKLGTLLEVHKGKQSKPVSEFFWRNIFTFVISRAVLYNDSKIFCLSDTQNSIDEFLNHSFSECPALKPISARNHETLVLQLLSYFPASSIIPGHELFLYIAYHYFLPFVSDDNKNCMDINCSVLITATVHVISHHSLLNLIVNFSARMGLMFLSNLKDWPRFIPTNDKITLLNMLISCYVESNRSVKLPQSITQLLPITPVDHRNYLDDWLNKWLSQPKSLSLWSKIVVRNNLRNSREHCTLPKRPINDIIKTLPLAPTLQEYLANNEYA
;
A
#
# COMPACT_ATOMS: atom_id res chain seq x y z
N MET A 1 -11.25 2.31 55.34
CA MET A 1 -10.41 1.15 54.97
C MET A 1 -11.42 0.02 54.88
N ASP A 2 -12.06 -0.27 53.75
CA ASP A 2 -11.53 -0.72 52.45
C ASP A 2 -12.55 -0.47 51.31
N ASP A 3 -12.71 0.77 50.84
CA ASP A 3 -13.88 1.15 50.01
C ASP A 3 -13.64 1.18 48.48
N VAL A 4 -12.50 0.68 48.01
CA VAL A 4 -12.14 0.62 46.56
C VAL A 4 -12.36 -0.76 45.89
N PRO A 5 -12.16 -1.91 46.57
CA PRO A 5 -12.46 -3.23 46.00
C PRO A 5 -13.92 -3.46 45.55
N PRO A 6 -14.96 -2.93 46.25
CA PRO A 6 -16.36 -3.16 45.87
C PRO A 6 -16.73 -2.51 44.52
N LEU A 7 -16.21 -1.30 44.23
CA LEU A 7 -16.48 -0.60 42.98
C LEU A 7 -15.77 -1.27 41.79
N VAL A 8 -14.52 -1.69 41.99
CA VAL A 8 -13.77 -2.48 40.98
C VAL A 8 -14.48 -3.81 40.70
N ALA A 9 -14.95 -4.50 41.74
CA ALA A 9 -15.74 -5.71 41.59
C ALA A 9 -17.08 -5.46 40.89
N ALA A 10 -17.77 -4.36 41.19
CA ALA A 10 -19.04 -3.98 40.57
C ALA A 10 -18.92 -3.74 39.05
N LEU A 11 -17.87 -3.01 38.64
CA LEU A 11 -17.54 -2.76 37.24
C LEU A 11 -17.19 -4.06 36.52
N ASN A 12 -16.37 -4.91 37.13
CA ASN A 12 -15.98 -6.20 36.55
C ASN A 12 -17.14 -7.20 36.42
N GLN A 13 -18.14 -7.12 37.30
CA GLN A 13 -19.32 -8.00 37.29
C GLN A 13 -20.42 -7.54 36.30
N CYS A 14 -20.20 -6.44 35.57
CA CYS A 14 -21.18 -5.86 34.65
C CYS A 14 -22.56 -5.59 35.30
N ASN A 15 -22.61 -5.26 36.60
CA ASN A 15 -23.87 -4.95 37.30
C ASN A 15 -24.06 -3.44 37.52
N LEU A 16 -24.80 -2.80 36.60
CA LEU A 16 -25.01 -1.34 36.62
C LEU A 16 -25.71 -0.89 37.91
N LYS A 17 -26.73 -1.62 38.38
CA LYS A 17 -27.49 -1.28 39.59
C LYS A 17 -26.63 -1.33 40.85
N LEU A 18 -25.80 -2.38 40.96
CA LEU A 18 -24.85 -2.51 42.05
C LEU A 18 -23.80 -1.40 42.00
N THR A 19 -23.30 -1.07 40.81
CA THR A 19 -22.32 0.01 40.62
C THR A 19 -22.90 1.36 41.02
N THR A 20 -24.14 1.67 40.63
CA THR A 20 -24.85 2.88 41.06
C THR A 20 -25.01 2.91 42.59
N HIS A 21 -25.46 1.82 43.20
CA HIS A 21 -25.62 1.75 44.65
C HIS A 21 -24.30 1.95 45.40
N VAL A 22 -23.21 1.37 44.90
CA VAL A 22 -21.87 1.54 45.48
C VAL A 22 -21.39 2.99 45.36
N LEU A 23 -21.65 3.66 44.23
CA LEU A 23 -21.32 5.08 44.03
C LEU A 23 -22.18 6.03 44.89
N ASP A 24 -23.46 5.69 45.12
CA ASP A 24 -24.39 6.49 45.92
C ASP A 24 -24.14 6.37 47.43
N VAL A 25 -23.71 5.19 47.91
CA VAL A 25 -23.63 4.86 49.34
C VAL A 25 -22.24 5.07 49.94
N LEU A 26 -21.19 4.88 49.15
CA LEU A 26 -19.83 5.10 49.64
C LEU A 26 -19.46 6.58 49.45
N GLU A 27 -19.05 7.25 50.52
CA GLU A 27 -18.35 8.54 50.44
C GLU A 27 -16.95 8.30 49.86
N ILE A 28 -16.88 8.09 48.54
CA ILE A 28 -15.63 7.65 47.92
C ILE A 28 -14.67 8.83 47.78
N SER A 29 -13.48 8.70 48.38
CA SER A 29 -12.37 9.60 48.11
C SER A 29 -11.90 9.45 46.66
N PHE A 30 -12.28 10.41 45.82
CA PHE A 30 -11.93 10.44 44.40
C PHE A 30 -10.41 10.43 44.12
N ASP A 31 -9.59 10.93 45.06
CA ASP A 31 -8.14 10.93 44.91
C ASP A 31 -7.54 9.51 44.92
N ARG A 32 -8.12 8.57 45.70
CA ARG A 32 -7.68 7.16 45.71
C ARG A 32 -8.19 6.37 44.52
N LEU A 33 -9.36 6.72 43.98
CA LEU A 33 -9.93 6.04 42.81
C LEU A 33 -9.10 6.22 41.53
N ARG A 34 -8.30 7.29 41.46
CA ARG A 34 -7.39 7.55 40.33
C ARG A 34 -6.41 6.40 40.10
N GLU A 35 -5.94 5.77 41.18
CA GLU A 35 -4.98 4.66 41.10
C GLU A 35 -5.56 3.39 40.44
N TYR A 36 -6.88 3.26 40.41
CA TYR A 36 -7.56 2.04 39.96
C TYR A 36 -8.08 2.11 38.52
N ARG A 37 -7.80 3.20 37.80
CA ARG A 37 -8.11 3.36 36.37
C ARG A 37 -9.54 2.92 36.00
N LEU A 38 -10.52 3.34 36.81
CA LEU A 38 -11.91 2.86 36.75
C LEU A 38 -12.55 2.99 35.35
N TRP A 39 -12.21 4.05 34.62
CA TRP A 39 -12.69 4.29 33.27
C TRP A 39 -12.19 3.23 32.28
N CYS A 40 -10.95 2.77 32.41
CA CYS A 40 -10.40 1.69 31.59
C CYS A 40 -11.06 0.35 31.96
N LEU A 41 -11.31 0.11 33.25
CA LEU A 41 -12.02 -1.10 33.72
C LEU A 41 -13.48 -1.16 33.24
N ALA A 42 -14.11 -0.02 33.01
CA ALA A 42 -15.47 0.08 32.49
C ALA A 42 -15.56 -0.19 30.97
N LEU A 43 -14.44 -0.43 30.28
CA LEU A 43 -14.44 -0.82 28.86
C LEU A 43 -14.76 -2.31 28.70
N HIS A 44 -15.91 -2.58 28.13
CA HIS A 44 -16.37 -3.91 27.77
C HIS A 44 -16.26 -4.17 26.26
N THR A 45 -16.46 -5.43 25.88
CA THR A 45 -16.58 -5.85 24.48
C THR A 45 -17.82 -5.22 23.83
N ASP A 46 -18.96 -5.20 24.52
CA ASP A 46 -20.16 -4.45 24.14
C ASP A 46 -20.03 -2.99 24.64
N LEU A 47 -19.88 -2.05 23.70
CA LEU A 47 -19.69 -0.65 24.03
C LEU A 47 -20.98 0.03 24.50
N SER A 48 -22.15 -0.58 24.29
CA SER A 48 -23.40 -0.06 24.86
C SER A 48 -23.43 -0.18 26.39
N ILE A 49 -22.82 -1.24 26.94
CA ILE A 49 -22.63 -1.43 28.38
C ILE A 49 -21.59 -0.42 28.88
N SER A 50 -20.46 -0.30 28.17
CA SER A 50 -19.41 0.67 28.49
C SER A 50 -19.96 2.10 28.56
N LEU A 51 -20.80 2.48 27.60
CA LEU A 51 -21.43 3.80 27.55
C LEU A 51 -22.28 4.08 28.81
N ALA A 52 -23.02 3.09 29.30
CA ALA A 52 -23.83 3.24 30.50
C ALA A 52 -22.96 3.49 31.74
N TYR A 53 -21.85 2.76 31.88
CA TYR A 53 -20.89 3.00 32.96
C TYR A 53 -20.20 4.35 32.86
N PHE A 54 -19.77 4.75 31.66
CA PHE A 54 -19.10 6.03 31.45
C PHE A 54 -20.02 7.21 31.78
N LYS A 55 -21.31 7.14 31.38
CA LYS A 55 -22.32 8.13 31.78
C LYS A 55 -22.52 8.18 33.30
N LEU A 56 -22.56 7.01 33.96
CA LEU A 56 -22.70 6.91 35.40
C LEU A 56 -21.50 7.50 36.14
N LEU A 57 -20.28 7.15 35.75
CA LEU A 57 -19.03 7.68 36.31
C LEU A 57 -18.92 9.19 36.10
N LYS A 58 -19.31 9.69 34.92
CA LYS A 58 -19.38 11.13 34.63
C LYS A 58 -20.38 11.85 35.55
N ALA A 59 -21.57 11.28 35.75
CA ALA A 59 -22.60 11.88 36.61
C ALA A 59 -22.14 12.02 38.08
N HIS A 60 -21.30 11.11 38.55
CA HIS A 60 -20.69 11.15 39.89
C HIS A 60 -19.39 11.98 39.93
N ALA A 61 -19.07 12.73 38.87
CA ALA A 61 -17.86 13.55 38.77
C ALA A 61 -16.56 12.77 39.06
N ALA A 62 -16.51 11.47 38.73
CA ALA A 62 -15.32 10.67 38.92
C ALA A 62 -14.13 11.27 38.15
N PRO A 63 -12.96 11.45 38.79
CA PRO A 63 -11.81 12.06 38.13
C PRO A 63 -11.32 11.16 37.00
N TYR A 64 -10.81 11.80 35.96
CA TYR A 64 -10.37 11.14 34.74
C TYR A 64 -9.19 11.93 34.18
N HIS A 65 -8.07 11.27 33.94
CA HIS A 65 -6.88 11.91 33.40
C HIS A 65 -6.87 11.83 31.87
N LEU A 66 -6.19 12.79 31.24
CA LEU A 66 -6.02 12.82 29.80
C LEU A 66 -5.34 11.53 29.29
N ASN A 67 -4.37 10.99 30.02
CA ASN A 67 -3.69 9.73 29.67
C ASN A 67 -4.65 8.52 29.67
N ASP A 68 -5.57 8.44 30.63
CA ASP A 68 -6.57 7.36 30.63
C ASP A 68 -7.55 7.54 29.46
N PHE A 69 -7.88 8.80 29.12
CA PHE A 69 -8.67 9.13 27.94
C PHE A 69 -8.01 8.71 26.63
N GLU A 70 -6.71 8.97 26.49
CA GLU A 70 -5.91 8.52 25.34
C GLU A 70 -5.95 7.01 25.17
N GLU A 71 -5.68 6.26 26.25
CA GLU A 71 -5.76 4.80 26.20
C GLU A 71 -7.16 4.30 25.81
N ILE A 72 -8.21 4.95 26.32
CA ILE A 72 -9.59 4.55 26.05
C ILE A 72 -9.97 4.80 24.59
N TYR A 73 -9.71 5.99 24.05
CA TYR A 73 -10.08 6.23 22.66
C TYR A 73 -9.23 5.40 21.70
N ASP A 74 -7.93 5.22 21.95
CA ASP A 74 -7.07 4.35 21.12
C ASP A 74 -7.58 2.91 21.11
N THR A 75 -7.89 2.35 22.29
CA THR A 75 -8.46 1.01 22.44
C THR A 75 -9.77 0.85 21.66
N VAL A 76 -10.63 1.88 21.66
CA VAL A 76 -11.92 1.84 20.98
C VAL A 76 -11.77 2.00 19.46
N LEU A 77 -10.86 2.84 18.99
CA LEU A 77 -10.60 3.04 17.56
C LEU A 77 -9.99 1.81 16.87
N GLU A 78 -9.35 0.92 17.62
CA GLU A 78 -8.88 -0.38 17.11
C GLU A 78 -10.03 -1.33 16.77
N LYS A 79 -11.19 -1.20 17.44
CA LYS A 79 -12.33 -2.11 17.26
C LYS A 79 -12.92 -2.07 15.85
N GLU A 80 -13.65 -3.12 15.50
CA GLU A 80 -14.36 -3.24 14.23
C GLU A 80 -15.65 -2.41 14.22
N PRO A 81 -16.09 -1.88 13.06
CA PRO A 81 -17.31 -1.08 12.97
C PRO A 81 -18.59 -1.87 13.30
N SER A 82 -18.56 -3.20 13.29
CA SER A 82 -19.65 -4.06 13.73
C SER A 82 -19.81 -4.14 15.25
N THR A 83 -18.88 -3.57 16.03
CA THR A 83 -18.94 -3.58 17.50
C THR A 83 -20.18 -2.83 17.97
N LYS A 84 -21.01 -3.50 18.76
CA LYS A 84 -22.26 -2.92 19.27
C LYS A 84 -21.99 -1.67 20.11
N GLY A 85 -22.66 -0.57 19.79
CA GLY A 85 -22.55 0.71 20.49
C GLY A 85 -21.34 1.57 20.10
N ILE A 86 -20.53 1.18 19.11
CA ILE A 86 -19.30 1.91 18.72
C ILE A 86 -19.54 3.37 18.33
N GLU A 87 -20.57 3.65 17.52
CA GLU A 87 -20.88 5.01 17.07
C GLU A 87 -21.24 5.91 18.26
N GLU A 88 -22.19 5.46 19.09
CA GLU A 88 -22.64 6.19 20.28
C GLU A 88 -21.51 6.42 21.28
N PHE A 89 -20.64 5.44 21.46
CA PHE A 89 -19.51 5.52 22.38
C PHE A 89 -18.47 6.53 21.90
N LEU A 90 -18.09 6.50 20.62
CA LEU A 90 -17.15 7.48 20.05
C LEU A 90 -17.72 8.90 20.07
N ILE A 91 -19.01 9.07 19.80
CA ILE A 91 -19.69 10.38 19.94
C ILE A 91 -19.63 10.86 21.39
N PHE A 92 -19.93 9.98 22.35
CA PHE A 92 -19.86 10.32 23.77
C PHE A 92 -18.44 10.74 24.18
N LEU A 93 -17.41 10.00 23.76
CA LEU A 93 -16.01 10.36 24.04
C LEU A 93 -15.67 11.75 23.48
N GLY A 94 -16.09 12.06 22.25
CA GLY A 94 -15.84 13.37 21.64
C GLY A 94 -16.53 14.51 22.39
N LEU A 95 -17.79 14.33 22.80
CA LEU A 95 -18.51 15.33 23.60
C LEU A 95 -17.86 15.53 24.97
N ASP A 96 -17.54 14.44 25.66
CA ASP A 96 -16.91 14.48 26.99
C ASP A 96 -15.55 15.19 26.95
N ALA A 97 -14.76 14.92 25.92
CA ALA A 97 -13.46 15.55 25.71
C ALA A 97 -13.56 17.07 25.54
N VAL A 98 -14.48 17.53 24.69
CA VAL A 98 -14.71 18.96 24.43
C VAL A 98 -15.22 19.67 25.67
N GLU A 99 -16.13 19.04 26.43
CA GLU A 99 -16.66 19.60 27.68
C GLU A 99 -15.60 19.75 28.77
N ARG A 100 -14.65 18.81 28.87
CA ARG A 100 -13.64 18.79 29.94
C ARG A 100 -12.39 19.61 29.65
N TRP A 101 -11.84 19.53 28.43
CA TRP A 101 -10.50 20.03 28.13
C TRP A 101 -10.43 21.06 26.99
N SER A 102 -11.57 21.44 26.41
CA SER A 102 -11.68 22.34 25.24
C SER A 102 -11.15 21.76 23.93
N ILE A 103 -11.79 22.13 22.82
CA ILE A 103 -11.40 21.74 21.46
C ILE A 103 -10.07 22.36 21.00
N CYS A 104 -9.61 23.41 21.69
CA CYS A 104 -8.37 24.12 21.36
C CYS A 104 -7.12 23.41 21.91
N SER A 105 -7.25 22.39 22.75
CA SER A 105 -6.13 21.52 23.14
C SER A 105 -5.71 20.66 21.94
N GLU A 106 -4.41 20.52 21.72
CA GLU A 106 -3.86 19.74 20.60
C GLU A 106 -4.26 18.26 20.71
N GLU A 107 -4.28 17.74 21.93
CA GLU A 107 -4.65 16.36 22.26
C GLU A 107 -6.12 16.07 21.91
N ILE A 108 -7.03 17.00 22.28
CA ILE A 108 -8.45 16.86 21.95
C ILE A 108 -8.69 17.02 20.45
N PHE A 109 -8.02 17.98 19.81
CA PHE A 109 -8.08 18.13 18.35
C PHE A 109 -7.60 16.86 17.64
N HIS A 110 -6.50 16.26 18.11
CA HIS A 110 -5.99 15.00 17.56
C HIS A 110 -6.99 13.85 17.73
N CYS A 111 -7.57 13.70 18.92
CA CYS A 111 -8.59 12.70 19.21
C CYS A 111 -9.80 12.84 18.24
N LEU A 112 -10.33 14.05 18.09
CA LEU A 112 -11.46 14.30 17.19
C LEU A 112 -11.10 14.04 15.72
N LEU A 113 -9.86 14.29 15.31
CA LEU A 113 -9.36 13.93 13.98
C LEU A 113 -9.32 12.41 13.78
N LEU A 114 -8.89 11.65 14.79
CA LEU A 114 -8.88 10.19 14.75
C LEU A 114 -10.31 9.61 14.74
N ILE A 115 -11.22 10.14 15.56
CA ILE A 115 -12.65 9.78 15.56
C ILE A 115 -13.26 10.07 14.19
N SER A 116 -13.05 11.27 13.64
CA SER A 116 -13.54 11.64 12.30
C SER A 116 -12.98 10.70 11.23
N SER A 117 -11.69 10.36 11.32
CA SER A 117 -11.06 9.39 10.44
C SER A 117 -11.67 7.99 10.59
N TYR A 118 -12.04 7.55 11.79
CA TYR A 118 -12.69 6.25 12.00
C TYR A 118 -14.07 6.20 11.35
N PHE A 119 -14.87 7.26 11.52
CA PHE A 119 -16.18 7.36 10.89
C PHE A 119 -16.07 7.29 9.37
N LEU A 120 -15.20 8.13 8.78
CA LEU A 120 -14.98 8.13 7.34
C LEU A 120 -14.43 6.80 6.82
N ARG A 121 -13.44 6.22 7.51
CA ARG A 121 -12.68 5.06 7.02
C ARG A 121 -13.37 3.72 7.27
N LYS A 122 -14.07 3.56 8.40
CA LYS A 122 -14.66 2.29 8.85
C LYS A 122 -16.19 2.30 8.87
N LEU A 123 -16.83 3.34 9.43
CA LEU A 123 -18.29 3.35 9.59
C LEU A 123 -19.03 3.63 8.29
N ILE A 124 -18.61 4.61 7.48
CA ILE A 124 -19.27 4.87 6.19
C ILE A 124 -19.32 3.62 5.30
N PRO A 125 -18.20 2.93 5.00
CA PRO A 125 -18.28 1.76 4.13
C PRO A 125 -19.09 0.62 4.75
N PHE A 126 -19.11 0.48 6.08
CA PHE A 126 -19.91 -0.52 6.78
C PHE A 126 -21.42 -0.20 6.73
N ASN A 127 -21.81 1.03 7.03
CA ASN A 127 -23.20 1.50 7.05
C ASN A 127 -23.75 1.84 5.65
N GLN A 128 -22.86 2.04 4.68
CA GLN A 128 -23.15 2.43 3.31
C GLN A 128 -23.91 3.76 3.18
N ASN A 129 -23.70 4.69 4.12
CA ASN A 129 -24.29 6.04 4.09
C ASN A 129 -23.49 7.03 4.95
N PHE A 130 -23.80 8.32 4.82
CA PHE A 130 -23.14 9.43 5.55
C PHE A 130 -23.83 9.88 6.84
N SER A 131 -24.89 9.20 7.29
CA SER A 131 -25.69 9.63 8.46
C SER A 131 -24.81 9.84 9.71
N CYS A 132 -23.86 8.93 9.95
CA CYS A 132 -22.92 9.00 11.06
C CYS A 132 -21.99 10.23 11.00
N VAL A 133 -21.57 10.66 9.80
CA VAL A 133 -20.75 11.88 9.63
C VAL A 133 -21.60 13.13 9.77
N HIS A 134 -22.81 13.17 9.21
CA HIS A 134 -23.72 14.30 9.40
C HIS A 134 -24.06 14.52 10.87
N ARG A 135 -24.16 13.43 11.64
CA ARG A 135 -24.31 13.49 13.09
C ARG A 135 -23.08 14.06 13.80
N LEU A 136 -21.86 13.67 13.41
CA LEU A 136 -20.65 14.32 13.95
C LEU A 136 -20.57 15.81 13.59
N GLN A 137 -20.97 16.18 12.37
CA GLN A 137 -21.00 17.56 11.90
C GLN A 137 -22.01 18.42 12.68
N SER A 138 -23.20 17.89 12.96
CA SER A 138 -24.24 18.59 13.73
C SER A 138 -23.82 18.79 15.19
N LEU A 139 -23.10 17.82 15.76
CA LEU A 139 -22.51 17.91 17.11
C LEU A 139 -21.21 18.74 17.18
N GLY A 140 -20.66 19.18 16.04
CA GLY A 140 -19.43 19.97 16.01
C GLY A 140 -18.15 19.19 16.32
N LEU A 141 -18.20 17.85 16.22
CA LEU A 141 -17.08 16.94 16.51
C LEU A 141 -16.27 16.56 15.26
N TYR A 142 -16.78 16.87 14.07
CA TYR A 142 -16.15 16.48 12.81
C TYR A 142 -14.96 17.37 12.47
N ILE A 143 -13.78 16.75 12.31
CA ILE A 143 -12.55 17.37 11.82
C ILE A 143 -12.16 16.72 10.48
N PRO A 144 -12.18 17.47 9.37
CA PRO A 144 -11.86 16.94 8.06
C PRO A 144 -10.36 16.65 7.88
N PRO A 145 -10.01 15.65 7.06
CA PRO A 145 -8.65 15.50 6.54
C PRO A 145 -8.24 16.70 5.66
N VAL A 146 -7.02 17.20 5.86
CA VAL A 146 -6.53 18.42 5.18
C VAL A 146 -5.70 18.17 3.93
N SER A 147 -5.29 16.93 3.65
CA SER A 147 -4.37 16.60 2.55
C SER A 147 -4.88 15.46 1.66
N ALA A 148 -4.48 15.50 0.38
CA ALA A 148 -4.79 14.46 -0.59
C ALA A 148 -4.37 13.05 -0.11
N ARG A 149 -3.19 12.96 0.52
CA ARG A 149 -2.68 11.69 1.06
C ARG A 149 -3.55 11.16 2.20
N ALA A 150 -4.02 12.03 3.10
CA ALA A 150 -4.91 11.63 4.19
C ALA A 150 -6.26 11.13 3.65
N TRP A 151 -6.83 11.83 2.67
CA TRP A 151 -8.04 11.39 1.98
C TRP A 151 -7.87 10.04 1.27
N LEU A 152 -6.79 9.87 0.51
CA LEU A 152 -6.49 8.59 -0.15
C LEU A 152 -6.34 7.44 0.87
N ARG A 153 -5.72 7.69 2.04
CA ARG A 153 -5.61 6.70 3.12
C ARG A 153 -6.98 6.34 3.70
N ILE A 154 -7.88 7.30 3.86
CA ILE A 154 -9.25 7.06 4.35
C ILE A 154 -10.05 6.23 3.33
N LEU A 155 -10.04 6.66 2.06
CA LEU A 155 -10.74 6.00 0.97
C LEU A 155 -10.12 4.64 0.60
N SER A 156 -8.92 4.32 1.11
CA SER A 156 -8.29 3.00 0.97
C SER A 156 -9.14 1.82 1.46
N GLN A 157 -10.06 2.07 2.40
CA GLN A 157 -10.91 1.02 2.97
C GLN A 157 -12.26 0.87 2.28
N TRP A 158 -12.65 1.84 1.45
CA TRP A 158 -13.96 1.84 0.81
C TRP A 158 -14.02 0.79 -0.30
N GLY A 159 -15.07 -0.02 -0.39
CA GLY A 159 -15.17 -1.01 -1.48
C GLY A 159 -14.05 -2.05 -1.51
N LEU A 160 -13.40 -2.34 -0.37
CA LEU A 160 -12.57 -3.56 -0.26
C LEU A 160 -13.47 -4.80 -0.38
N PRO A 161 -13.01 -5.96 -0.88
CA PRO A 161 -13.87 -7.14 -1.09
C PRO A 161 -14.69 -7.58 0.12
N LYS A 162 -14.16 -7.43 1.35
CA LYS A 162 -14.88 -7.71 2.61
C LYS A 162 -16.05 -6.76 2.88
N ILE A 163 -16.00 -5.54 2.34
CA ILE A 163 -17.01 -4.47 2.46
C ILE A 163 -17.42 -4.03 1.04
N PHE A 164 -17.49 -4.99 0.10
CA PHE A 164 -17.75 -4.67 -1.30
C PHE A 164 -19.19 -4.18 -1.47
N ILE A 165 -19.34 -2.93 -1.87
CA ILE A 165 -20.63 -2.32 -2.13
C ILE A 165 -21.01 -2.68 -3.56
N LYS A 166 -21.87 -3.70 -3.73
CA LYS A 166 -22.27 -4.19 -5.06
C LYS A 166 -23.17 -3.21 -5.84
N GLN A 167 -23.98 -2.44 -5.13
CA GLN A 167 -25.05 -1.64 -5.73
C GLN A 167 -24.48 -0.31 -6.28
N PRO A 168 -24.55 -0.06 -7.60
CA PRO A 168 -24.03 1.17 -8.21
C PRO A 168 -24.69 2.44 -7.65
N ASP A 169 -25.98 2.38 -7.32
CA ASP A 169 -26.71 3.54 -6.78
C ASP A 169 -26.15 3.97 -5.42
N ILE A 170 -25.83 3.01 -4.55
CA ILE A 170 -25.17 3.29 -3.25
C ILE A 170 -23.77 3.86 -3.48
N GLN A 171 -22.98 3.30 -4.41
CA GLN A 171 -21.67 3.84 -4.73
C GLN A 171 -21.75 5.30 -5.20
N LYS A 172 -22.68 5.61 -6.11
CA LYS A 172 -22.93 6.99 -6.59
C LYS A 172 -23.35 7.90 -5.45
N GLN A 173 -24.29 7.44 -4.62
CA GLN A 173 -24.76 8.22 -3.47
C GLN A 173 -23.61 8.57 -2.52
N LEU A 174 -22.74 7.62 -2.18
CA LEU A 174 -21.57 7.88 -1.34
C LEU A 174 -20.60 8.89 -1.97
N ILE A 175 -20.42 8.87 -3.29
CA ILE A 175 -19.60 9.86 -4.00
C ILE A 175 -20.26 11.25 -3.95
N TRP A 176 -21.58 11.32 -4.11
CA TRP A 176 -22.32 12.58 -4.08
C TRP A 176 -22.40 13.18 -2.68
N ASP A 177 -22.58 12.36 -1.66
CA ASP A 177 -22.59 12.78 -0.27
C ASP A 177 -21.21 13.32 0.15
N LEU A 178 -20.12 12.73 -0.34
CA LEU A 178 -18.75 13.25 -0.13
C LEU A 178 -18.55 14.65 -0.73
N ALA A 179 -19.23 14.95 -1.83
CA ALA A 179 -19.24 16.27 -2.48
C ALA A 179 -20.29 17.22 -1.89
N ASP A 180 -21.06 16.79 -0.90
CA ASP A 180 -22.15 17.53 -0.27
C ASP A 180 -23.21 18.05 -1.28
N ILE A 181 -23.39 17.36 -2.41
CA ILE A 181 -24.26 17.81 -3.52
C ILE A 181 -25.73 17.92 -3.08
N ASN A 182 -26.16 17.12 -2.11
CA ASN A 182 -27.53 17.08 -1.60
C ASN A 182 -27.79 18.05 -0.42
N GLY A 183 -26.90 19.02 -0.18
CA GLY A 183 -27.19 20.16 0.70
C GLY A 183 -26.95 19.92 2.19
N SER A 184 -25.84 19.27 2.56
CA SER A 184 -25.39 19.28 3.95
C SER A 184 -24.96 20.72 4.35
N PRO A 185 -25.28 21.20 5.57
CA PRO A 185 -24.96 22.57 5.99
C PRO A 185 -23.46 22.79 6.27
N LYS A 186 -22.65 21.73 6.34
CA LYS A 186 -21.21 21.80 6.60
C LYS A 186 -20.48 20.87 5.63
N SER A 187 -19.45 21.41 4.97
CA SER A 187 -18.75 20.62 3.96
C SER A 187 -17.93 19.49 4.58
N THR A 188 -18.14 18.28 4.10
CA THR A 188 -17.35 17.09 4.43
C THR A 188 -15.90 17.28 4.00
N VAL A 189 -15.67 17.87 2.81
CA VAL A 189 -14.35 18.24 2.29
C VAL A 189 -14.20 19.76 2.30
N HIS A 190 -13.77 20.30 3.43
CA HIS A 190 -13.68 21.76 3.62
C HIS A 190 -12.85 22.52 2.57
N ASN A 191 -11.82 21.90 1.98
CA ASN A 191 -11.03 22.52 0.91
C ASN A 191 -11.61 22.23 -0.47
N ARG A 192 -12.31 23.21 -1.04
CA ARG A 192 -12.92 23.11 -2.38
C ARG A 192 -11.91 22.79 -3.50
N PHE A 193 -10.66 23.23 -3.40
CA PHE A 193 -9.62 22.89 -4.40
C PHE A 193 -9.11 21.45 -4.29
N LEU A 194 -9.36 20.79 -3.15
CA LEU A 194 -8.99 19.40 -2.91
C LEU A 194 -10.10 18.44 -3.35
N LEU A 195 -11.36 18.89 -3.31
CA LEU A 195 -12.54 18.07 -3.59
C LEU A 195 -12.47 17.29 -4.92
N PRO A 196 -12.10 17.85 -6.08
CA PRO A 196 -12.05 17.08 -7.33
C PRO A 196 -11.08 15.89 -7.29
N LEU A 197 -9.95 16.04 -6.59
CA LEU A 197 -8.97 14.97 -6.39
C LEU A 197 -9.46 13.93 -5.38
N VAL A 198 -10.21 14.35 -4.36
CA VAL A 198 -10.86 13.45 -3.40
C VAL A 198 -11.96 12.63 -4.09
N LEU A 199 -12.74 13.24 -4.99
CA LEU A 199 -13.72 12.53 -5.82
C LEU A 199 -13.06 11.54 -6.77
N TYR A 200 -11.92 11.90 -7.36
CA TYR A 200 -11.10 10.97 -8.14
C TYR A 200 -10.73 9.72 -7.32
N PHE A 201 -10.23 9.90 -6.10
CA PHE A 201 -9.90 8.79 -5.21
C PHE A 201 -11.13 7.98 -4.78
N ALA A 202 -12.27 8.61 -4.55
CA ALA A 202 -13.51 7.93 -4.14
C ALA A 202 -14.07 7.08 -5.28
N VAL A 203 -14.03 7.58 -6.52
CA VAL A 203 -14.42 6.83 -7.71
C VAL A 203 -13.48 5.66 -7.97
N LEU A 204 -12.16 5.86 -7.83
CA LEU A 204 -11.20 4.75 -7.88
C LEU A 204 -11.41 3.75 -6.72
N ALA A 205 -11.94 4.17 -5.58
CA ALA A 205 -12.23 3.27 -4.46
C ALA A 205 -13.47 2.40 -4.70
N LEU A 206 -14.53 2.99 -5.24
CA LEU A 206 -15.85 2.37 -5.31
C LEU A 206 -16.15 1.78 -6.68
N ARG A 207 -15.67 2.40 -7.76
CA ARG A 207 -16.05 2.07 -9.14
C ARG A 207 -14.93 1.42 -9.95
N PHE A 208 -13.65 1.62 -9.64
CA PHE A 208 -12.60 0.85 -10.30
C PHE A 208 -12.65 -0.63 -9.87
N PRO A 209 -12.56 -1.62 -10.78
CA PRO A 209 -12.13 -1.53 -12.19
C PRO A 209 -13.25 -1.51 -13.25
N TYR A 210 -14.49 -1.10 -12.93
CA TYR A 210 -15.54 -0.99 -13.96
C TYR A 210 -15.17 0.07 -15.01
N PRO A 211 -15.42 -0.15 -16.32
CA PRO A 211 -14.93 0.70 -17.42
C PRO A 211 -15.55 2.11 -17.45
N ASP A 212 -16.65 2.34 -16.74
CA ASP A 212 -17.32 3.64 -16.66
C ASP A 212 -16.79 4.51 -15.50
N TRP A 213 -15.72 4.10 -14.80
CA TRP A 213 -15.17 4.86 -13.67
C TRP A 213 -14.77 6.29 -14.05
N THR A 214 -14.18 6.51 -15.23
CA THR A 214 -13.81 7.86 -15.72
C THR A 214 -15.03 8.75 -15.88
N THR A 215 -16.12 8.21 -16.45
CA THR A 215 -17.39 8.93 -16.63
C THR A 215 -18.03 9.33 -15.30
N TRP A 216 -17.93 8.48 -14.28
CA TRP A 216 -18.47 8.77 -12.95
C TRP A 216 -17.70 9.88 -12.25
N TRP A 217 -16.38 9.90 -12.41
CA TRP A 217 -15.57 11.01 -11.89
C TRP A 217 -15.91 12.34 -12.56
N HIS A 218 -16.06 12.33 -13.89
CA HIS A 218 -16.47 13.50 -14.64
C HIS A 218 -17.87 13.99 -14.22
N GLU A 219 -18.86 13.08 -14.13
CA GLU A 219 -20.21 13.36 -13.65
C GLU A 219 -20.20 13.99 -12.24
N ALA A 220 -19.43 13.41 -11.32
CA ALA A 220 -19.31 13.89 -9.95
C ALA A 220 -18.72 15.30 -9.87
N CYS A 221 -17.68 15.60 -10.65
CA CYS A 221 -17.06 16.93 -10.69
C CYS A 221 -18.01 17.98 -11.26
N LEU A 222 -18.72 17.67 -12.34
CA LEU A 222 -19.71 18.59 -12.94
C LEU A 222 -20.86 18.88 -11.97
N LYS A 223 -21.41 17.85 -11.32
CA LYS A 223 -22.47 18.04 -10.30
C LYS A 223 -22.01 18.84 -9.09
N ALA A 224 -20.73 18.74 -8.73
CA ALA A 224 -20.11 19.57 -7.69
C ALA A 224 -19.77 21.00 -8.16
N ASN A 225 -20.27 21.42 -9.33
CA ASN A 225 -20.09 22.74 -9.93
C ASN A 225 -18.63 23.10 -10.20
N PHE A 226 -17.83 22.13 -10.69
CA PHE A 226 -16.52 22.39 -11.27
C PHE A 226 -16.59 22.42 -12.79
N ASN A 227 -15.90 23.37 -13.41
CA ASN A 227 -15.70 23.41 -14.85
C ASN A 227 -14.66 22.37 -15.27
N GLU A 228 -14.73 21.85 -16.50
CA GLU A 228 -13.78 20.83 -17.01
C GLU A 228 -12.31 21.20 -16.86
N GLN A 229 -11.98 22.49 -16.98
CA GLN A 229 -10.61 22.97 -16.81
C GLN A 229 -10.11 22.89 -15.36
N GLN A 230 -11.02 22.88 -14.38
CA GLN A 230 -10.71 22.92 -12.94
C GLN A 230 -10.42 21.54 -12.36
N PHE A 231 -10.82 20.45 -13.03
CA PHE A 231 -10.63 19.09 -12.53
C PHE A 231 -9.73 18.22 -13.43
N LYS A 232 -8.90 18.83 -14.29
CA LYS A 232 -7.84 18.09 -15.00
C LYS A 232 -6.86 17.46 -14.01
N LEU A 233 -6.56 16.18 -14.18
CA LEU A 233 -5.77 15.42 -13.20
C LEU A 233 -4.37 16.02 -13.04
N GLY A 234 -3.72 16.41 -14.14
CA GLY A 234 -2.40 17.05 -14.09
C GLY A 234 -2.38 18.34 -13.26
N THR A 235 -3.40 19.20 -13.44
CA THR A 235 -3.56 20.43 -12.65
C THR A 235 -3.78 20.12 -11.18
N LEU A 236 -4.65 19.16 -10.87
CA LEU A 236 -4.93 18.76 -9.49
C LEU A 236 -3.67 18.25 -8.78
N LEU A 237 -2.88 17.41 -9.44
CA LEU A 237 -1.65 16.88 -8.86
C LEU A 237 -0.60 17.97 -8.62
N GLU A 238 -0.43 18.92 -9.54
CA GLU A 238 0.50 20.05 -9.38
C GLU A 238 0.05 21.01 -8.26
N VAL A 239 -1.25 21.30 -8.13
CA VAL A 239 -1.79 22.16 -7.06
C VAL A 239 -1.50 21.56 -5.68
N HIS A 240 -1.66 20.24 -5.53
CA HIS A 240 -1.48 19.57 -4.24
C HIS A 240 -0.02 19.15 -3.94
N LYS A 241 0.89 19.37 -4.89
CA LYS A 241 2.35 19.24 -4.72
C LYS A 241 2.91 20.27 -3.73
N GLY A 242 2.39 21.50 -3.78
CA GLY A 242 2.94 22.67 -3.07
C GLY A 242 2.99 22.56 -1.55
N LYS A 243 2.25 21.61 -0.96
CA LYS A 243 2.26 21.36 0.49
C LYS A 243 3.14 20.18 0.93
N GLN A 244 3.69 19.37 -0.01
CA GLN A 244 4.37 18.11 0.32
C GLN A 244 5.84 18.00 -0.12
N SER A 245 6.43 19.04 -0.74
CA SER A 245 7.85 19.09 -1.18
C SER A 245 8.34 18.00 -2.13
N LYS A 246 7.48 17.04 -2.53
CA LYS A 246 7.80 15.90 -3.40
C LYS A 246 7.32 16.11 -4.83
N PRO A 247 7.97 15.51 -5.83
CA PRO A 247 7.52 15.61 -7.22
C PRO A 247 6.17 14.90 -7.42
N VAL A 248 5.38 15.40 -8.38
CA VAL A 248 4.06 14.83 -8.73
C VAL A 248 4.14 13.36 -9.12
N SER A 249 5.19 12.98 -9.84
CA SER A 249 5.47 11.60 -10.22
C SER A 249 5.66 10.69 -9.00
N GLU A 250 6.36 11.14 -7.96
CA GLU A 250 6.51 10.36 -6.74
C GLU A 250 5.17 10.19 -6.04
N PHE A 251 4.36 11.24 -5.90
CA PHE A 251 3.05 11.13 -5.26
C PHE A 251 2.12 10.15 -6.01
N PHE A 252 2.10 10.23 -7.35
CA PHE A 252 1.33 9.32 -8.19
C PHE A 252 1.78 7.86 -8.04
N TRP A 253 3.06 7.57 -8.31
CA TRP A 253 3.58 6.20 -8.28
C TRP A 253 3.56 5.57 -6.90
N ARG A 254 3.82 6.36 -5.85
CA ARG A 254 3.89 5.87 -4.46
C ARG A 254 2.54 5.71 -3.79
N ASN A 255 1.54 6.50 -4.17
CA ASN A 255 0.26 6.51 -3.45
C ASN A 255 -0.90 6.10 -4.36
N ILE A 256 -1.09 6.77 -5.50
CA ILE A 256 -2.25 6.53 -6.38
C ILE A 256 -2.08 5.18 -7.09
N PHE A 257 -0.94 4.94 -7.74
CA PHE A 257 -0.69 3.68 -8.44
C PHE A 257 -0.72 2.49 -7.47
N THR A 258 -0.01 2.54 -6.35
CA THR A 258 -0.03 1.48 -5.33
C THR A 258 -1.44 1.20 -4.81
N PHE A 259 -2.27 2.24 -4.66
CA PHE A 259 -3.66 2.11 -4.25
C PHE A 259 -4.50 1.39 -5.32
N VAL A 260 -4.40 1.81 -6.58
CA VAL A 260 -5.16 1.22 -7.70
C VAL A 260 -4.74 -0.24 -7.95
N ILE A 261 -3.44 -0.53 -8.03
CA ILE A 261 -2.96 -1.89 -8.28
C ILE A 261 -3.30 -2.84 -7.13
N SER A 262 -3.23 -2.39 -5.87
CA SER A 262 -3.65 -3.20 -4.72
C SER A 262 -5.11 -3.61 -4.83
N ARG A 263 -5.98 -2.70 -5.27
CA ARG A 263 -7.40 -3.00 -5.51
C ARG A 263 -7.59 -3.96 -6.66
N ALA A 264 -6.92 -3.71 -7.77
CA ALA A 264 -7.00 -4.56 -8.95
C ALA A 264 -6.67 -6.02 -8.60
N VAL A 265 -5.56 -6.23 -7.88
CA VAL A 265 -5.15 -7.53 -7.35
C VAL A 265 -6.21 -8.13 -6.45
N LEU A 266 -6.72 -7.37 -5.47
CA LEU A 266 -7.76 -7.85 -4.55
C LEU A 266 -9.05 -8.28 -5.27
N TYR A 267 -9.48 -7.53 -6.29
CA TYR A 267 -10.66 -7.86 -7.09
C TYR A 267 -10.45 -9.10 -7.95
N ASN A 268 -9.24 -9.27 -8.50
CA ASN A 268 -8.86 -10.42 -9.31
C ASN A 268 -8.76 -11.70 -8.46
N ASP A 269 -8.06 -11.64 -7.32
CA ASP A 269 -7.94 -12.74 -6.35
C ASP A 269 -9.30 -13.17 -5.80
N SER A 270 -10.20 -12.20 -5.59
CA SER A 270 -11.58 -12.45 -5.15
C SER A 270 -12.48 -12.97 -6.27
N LYS A 271 -11.97 -13.14 -7.50
CA LYS A 271 -12.69 -13.59 -8.71
C LYS A 271 -13.92 -12.74 -9.04
N ILE A 272 -13.91 -11.47 -8.63
CA ILE A 272 -15.00 -10.51 -8.95
C ILE A 272 -14.86 -10.07 -10.41
N PHE A 273 -13.62 -9.89 -10.88
CA PHE A 273 -13.27 -9.58 -12.27
C PHE A 273 -12.25 -10.57 -12.80
N CYS A 274 -12.33 -10.87 -14.10
CA CYS A 274 -11.30 -11.67 -14.75
C CYS A 274 -10.01 -10.85 -14.98
N LEU A 275 -8.90 -11.55 -15.25
CA LEU A 275 -7.59 -10.91 -15.43
C LEU A 275 -7.59 -9.92 -16.61
N SER A 276 -8.17 -10.31 -17.74
CA SER A 276 -8.18 -9.47 -18.95
C SER A 276 -8.96 -8.17 -18.75
N ASP A 277 -10.12 -8.23 -18.10
CA ASP A 277 -10.92 -7.03 -17.83
C ASP A 277 -10.17 -6.09 -16.90
N THR A 278 -9.51 -6.65 -15.89
CA THR A 278 -8.73 -5.87 -14.93
C THR A 278 -7.50 -5.24 -15.59
N GLN A 279 -6.83 -5.95 -16.51
CA GLN A 279 -5.72 -5.42 -17.31
C GLN A 279 -6.17 -4.24 -18.18
N ASN A 280 -7.29 -4.39 -18.90
CA ASN A 280 -7.84 -3.32 -19.73
C ASN A 280 -8.16 -2.05 -18.91
N SER A 281 -8.73 -2.21 -17.72
CA SER A 281 -9.03 -1.07 -16.84
C SER A 281 -7.77 -0.41 -16.28
N ILE A 282 -6.71 -1.18 -16.00
CA ILE A 282 -5.41 -0.62 -15.61
C ILE A 282 -4.78 0.16 -16.76
N ASP A 283 -4.86 -0.36 -17.99
CA ASP A 283 -4.38 0.35 -19.17
C ASP A 283 -5.13 1.65 -19.38
N GLU A 284 -6.46 1.65 -19.26
CA GLU A 284 -7.27 2.86 -19.31
C GLU A 284 -6.84 3.87 -18.24
N PHE A 285 -6.64 3.41 -17.00
CA PHE A 285 -6.16 4.25 -15.90
C PHE A 285 -4.79 4.88 -16.18
N LEU A 286 -3.82 4.09 -16.67
CA LEU A 286 -2.48 4.59 -16.99
C LEU A 286 -2.52 5.54 -18.19
N ASN A 287 -3.26 5.20 -19.25
CA ASN A 287 -3.41 6.03 -20.44
C ASN A 287 -4.07 7.37 -20.11
N HIS A 288 -5.16 7.36 -19.32
CA HIS A 288 -5.81 8.57 -18.82
C HIS A 288 -4.84 9.42 -17.98
N SER A 289 -4.07 8.78 -17.09
CA SER A 289 -3.10 9.49 -16.26
C SER A 289 -1.98 10.14 -17.09
N PHE A 290 -1.48 9.44 -18.11
CA PHE A 290 -0.44 9.95 -19.00
C PHE A 290 -0.95 11.04 -19.95
N SER A 291 -2.21 10.96 -20.40
CA SER A 291 -2.80 12.00 -21.25
C SER A 291 -3.02 13.30 -20.47
N GLU A 292 -3.51 13.18 -19.24
CA GLU A 292 -3.78 14.35 -18.38
C GLU A 292 -2.51 14.91 -17.73
N CYS A 293 -1.49 14.08 -17.52
CA CYS A 293 -0.22 14.49 -16.93
C CYS A 293 0.96 13.78 -17.61
N PRO A 294 1.50 14.35 -18.72
CA PRO A 294 2.62 13.77 -19.45
C PRO A 294 3.89 13.56 -18.61
N ALA A 295 4.07 14.32 -17.53
CA ALA A 295 5.17 14.17 -16.58
C ALA A 295 5.17 12.83 -15.83
N LEU A 296 4.03 12.12 -15.80
CA LEU A 296 3.93 10.77 -15.24
C LEU A 296 4.47 9.70 -16.19
N LYS A 297 4.46 9.98 -17.50
CA LYS A 297 4.88 9.02 -18.51
C LYS A 297 6.40 8.80 -18.36
N PRO A 298 6.84 7.54 -18.28
CA PRO A 298 8.25 7.25 -18.10
C PRO A 298 8.95 7.40 -19.48
N ILE A 299 9.30 8.64 -19.85
CA ILE A 299 9.70 9.03 -21.22
C ILE A 299 11.21 8.92 -21.49
N SER A 300 12.09 9.03 -20.48
CA SER A 300 13.54 9.03 -20.70
C SER A 300 14.24 7.81 -20.11
N ALA A 301 14.88 7.01 -20.98
CA ALA A 301 15.67 5.79 -20.65
C ALA A 301 16.71 5.95 -19.52
N ARG A 302 17.06 7.19 -19.16
CA ARG A 302 18.08 7.49 -18.16
C ARG A 302 17.66 7.19 -16.71
N ASN A 303 16.37 7.01 -16.41
CA ASN A 303 15.87 6.89 -15.03
C ASN A 303 14.91 5.71 -14.76
N HIS A 304 14.69 4.80 -15.72
CA HIS A 304 13.74 3.69 -15.55
C HIS A 304 14.18 2.64 -14.53
N GLU A 305 15.49 2.36 -14.41
CA GLU A 305 16.01 1.48 -13.35
C GLU A 305 15.64 2.01 -11.96
N THR A 306 15.89 3.31 -11.74
CA THR A 306 15.53 4.01 -10.49
C THR A 306 14.02 3.99 -10.25
N LEU A 307 13.21 4.17 -11.29
CA LEU A 307 11.75 4.09 -11.17
C LEU A 307 11.30 2.70 -10.75
N VAL A 308 11.83 1.63 -11.35
CA VAL A 308 11.50 0.24 -10.97
C VAL A 308 11.89 -0.04 -9.52
N LEU A 309 13.10 0.37 -9.13
CA LEU A 309 13.58 0.24 -7.75
C LEU A 309 12.67 0.97 -6.75
N GLN A 310 12.34 2.22 -7.06
CA GLN A 310 11.44 3.03 -6.23
C GLN A 310 10.05 2.42 -6.14
N LEU A 311 9.48 2.00 -7.27
CA LEU A 311 8.14 1.44 -7.34
C LEU A 311 8.03 0.14 -6.53
N LEU A 312 9.03 -0.75 -6.61
CA LEU A 312 9.10 -1.94 -5.75
C LEU A 312 9.25 -1.56 -4.27
N SER A 313 10.04 -0.53 -3.95
CA SER A 313 10.22 -0.08 -2.56
C SER A 313 8.99 0.59 -1.93
N TYR A 314 7.99 0.97 -2.73
CA TYR A 314 6.75 1.55 -2.21
C TYR A 314 5.81 0.51 -1.59
N PHE A 315 6.02 -0.78 -1.89
CA PHE A 315 5.27 -1.87 -1.28
C PHE A 315 5.97 -2.36 0.00
N PRO A 316 5.22 -2.63 1.09
CA PRO A 316 5.80 -3.25 2.28
C PRO A 316 6.38 -4.61 1.90
N ALA A 317 7.45 -5.05 2.57
CA ALA A 317 8.14 -6.31 2.26
C ALA A 317 7.25 -7.56 2.33
N SER A 318 6.13 -7.50 3.07
CA SER A 318 5.12 -8.56 3.15
C SER A 318 4.10 -8.56 2.00
N SER A 319 4.18 -7.61 1.07
CA SER A 319 3.23 -7.49 -0.04
C SER A 319 3.48 -8.55 -1.12
N ILE A 320 2.41 -9.22 -1.54
CA ILE A 320 2.42 -10.16 -2.67
C ILE A 320 2.28 -9.47 -4.04
N ILE A 321 1.93 -8.17 -4.05
CA ILE A 321 1.57 -7.44 -5.28
C ILE A 321 2.69 -7.47 -6.32
N PRO A 322 3.98 -7.24 -5.98
CA PRO A 322 5.05 -7.29 -6.96
C PRO A 322 5.19 -8.64 -7.70
N GLY A 323 4.74 -9.74 -7.11
CA GLY A 323 4.74 -11.06 -7.74
C GLY A 323 3.47 -11.42 -8.50
N HIS A 324 2.40 -10.62 -8.39
CA HIS A 324 1.10 -10.91 -8.98
C HIS A 324 1.10 -10.67 -10.50
N GLU A 325 0.34 -11.47 -11.25
CA GLU A 325 0.28 -11.43 -12.73
C GLU A 325 -0.04 -10.03 -13.30
N LEU A 326 -0.94 -9.29 -12.65
CA LEU A 326 -1.25 -7.89 -12.99
C LEU A 326 -0.04 -6.96 -12.87
N PHE A 327 0.78 -7.09 -11.82
CA PHE A 327 1.96 -6.26 -11.67
C PHE A 327 3.02 -6.61 -12.72
N LEU A 328 3.21 -7.92 -12.98
CA LEU A 328 4.11 -8.41 -14.02
C LEU A 328 3.70 -7.89 -15.40
N TYR A 329 2.40 -7.89 -15.69
CA TYR A 329 1.83 -7.29 -16.90
C TYR A 329 2.22 -5.81 -17.04
N ILE A 330 2.00 -5.00 -16.00
CA ILE A 330 2.35 -3.58 -16.02
C ILE A 330 3.86 -3.39 -16.18
N ALA A 331 4.67 -4.16 -15.45
CA ALA A 331 6.13 -4.11 -15.55
C ALA A 331 6.62 -4.45 -16.96
N TYR A 332 6.03 -5.47 -17.59
CA TYR A 332 6.30 -5.87 -18.96
C TYR A 332 5.96 -4.77 -19.97
N HIS A 333 4.83 -4.06 -19.82
CA HIS A 333 4.37 -3.10 -20.83
C HIS A 333 4.90 -1.66 -20.62
N TYR A 334 5.07 -1.23 -19.37
CA TYR A 334 5.27 0.20 -19.05
C TYR A 334 6.64 0.55 -18.46
N PHE A 335 7.36 -0.41 -17.87
CA PHE A 335 8.61 -0.11 -17.15
C PHE A 335 9.84 -0.77 -17.76
N LEU A 336 9.84 -2.10 -17.84
CA LEU A 336 11.01 -2.89 -18.23
C LEU A 336 11.48 -2.69 -19.68
N PRO A 337 10.60 -2.46 -20.69
CA PRO A 337 11.03 -2.20 -22.06
C PRO A 337 11.90 -0.95 -22.21
N PHE A 338 11.89 -0.05 -21.23
CA PHE A 338 12.60 1.22 -21.29
C PHE A 338 13.85 1.26 -20.40
N VAL A 339 14.18 0.15 -19.71
CA VAL A 339 15.42 0.00 -18.94
C VAL A 339 16.62 -0.07 -19.88
N SER A 340 17.60 0.80 -19.71
CA SER A 340 18.83 0.83 -20.52
C SER A 340 19.98 0.09 -19.83
N ASP A 341 20.63 -0.85 -20.52
CA ASP A 341 21.81 -1.54 -19.97
C ASP A 341 23.11 -0.71 -20.06
N ASP A 342 23.09 0.42 -20.79
CA ASP A 342 24.27 1.24 -21.12
C ASP A 342 24.71 2.19 -20.00
N ASN A 343 23.81 2.51 -19.05
CA ASN A 343 24.03 3.58 -18.09
C ASN A 343 25.14 3.24 -17.09
N LYS A 344 26.33 3.85 -17.23
CA LYS A 344 27.43 3.72 -16.23
C LYS A 344 27.11 4.36 -14.87
N ASN A 345 26.07 5.18 -14.77
CA ASN A 345 25.78 6.02 -13.60
C ASN A 345 24.70 5.41 -12.69
N CYS A 346 24.89 4.18 -12.24
CA CYS A 346 24.02 3.54 -11.24
C CYS A 346 24.50 3.85 -9.80
N MET A 347 25.09 5.04 -9.59
CA MET A 347 25.96 5.29 -8.42
C MET A 347 25.29 5.98 -7.22
N ASP A 348 24.03 6.38 -7.31
CA ASP A 348 23.31 7.05 -6.19
C ASP A 348 22.00 6.32 -5.82
N ILE A 349 22.01 4.98 -5.76
CA ILE A 349 20.85 4.23 -5.28
C ILE A 349 20.89 4.17 -3.75
N ASN A 350 19.84 4.67 -3.09
CA ASN A 350 19.67 4.52 -1.65
C ASN A 350 19.64 3.03 -1.26
N CYS A 351 20.55 2.60 -0.38
CA CYS A 351 20.67 1.20 0.03
C CYS A 351 19.36 0.61 0.56
N SER A 352 18.53 1.40 1.27
CA SER A 352 17.25 0.91 1.81
C SER A 352 16.21 0.61 0.73
N VAL A 353 16.19 1.40 -0.34
CA VAL A 353 15.34 1.20 -1.53
C VAL A 353 15.77 -0.08 -2.25
N LEU A 354 17.08 -0.25 -2.46
CA LEU A 354 17.63 -1.42 -3.11
C LEU A 354 17.34 -2.71 -2.34
N ILE A 355 17.52 -2.71 -1.01
CA ILE A 355 17.24 -3.87 -0.15
C ILE A 355 15.76 -4.27 -0.26
N THR A 356 14.83 -3.32 -0.10
CA THR A 356 13.38 -3.62 -0.17
C THR A 356 12.99 -4.16 -1.55
N ALA A 357 13.50 -3.55 -2.62
CA ALA A 357 13.25 -4.03 -3.98
C ALA A 357 13.86 -5.43 -4.22
N THR A 358 15.05 -5.70 -3.68
CA THR A 358 15.72 -7.00 -3.75
C THR A 358 14.88 -8.10 -3.10
N VAL A 359 14.30 -7.82 -1.93
CA VAL A 359 13.39 -8.77 -1.23
C VAL A 359 12.23 -9.15 -2.15
N HIS A 360 11.55 -8.17 -2.75
CA HIS A 360 10.42 -8.42 -3.66
C HIS A 360 10.79 -9.20 -4.91
N VAL A 361 11.92 -8.88 -5.54
CA VAL A 361 12.36 -9.56 -6.78
C VAL A 361 12.70 -11.01 -6.50
N ILE A 362 13.37 -11.29 -5.39
CA ILE A 362 13.87 -12.64 -5.09
C ILE A 362 12.80 -13.52 -4.46
N SER A 363 11.86 -12.95 -3.70
CA SER A 363 10.70 -13.70 -3.19
C SER A 363 9.74 -14.11 -4.31
N HIS A 364 9.82 -13.50 -5.49
CA HIS A 364 8.91 -13.77 -6.62
C HIS A 364 9.70 -14.14 -7.88
N HIS A 365 9.90 -15.45 -8.09
CA HIS A 365 10.67 -15.96 -9.24
C HIS A 365 10.17 -15.45 -10.60
N SER A 366 8.85 -15.30 -10.76
CA SER A 366 8.23 -14.74 -11.97
C SER A 366 8.68 -13.31 -12.26
N LEU A 367 8.80 -12.46 -11.23
CA LEU A 367 9.28 -11.08 -11.34
C LEU A 367 10.77 -11.04 -11.68
N LEU A 368 11.60 -11.85 -11.02
CA LEU A 368 13.01 -11.97 -11.34
C LEU A 368 13.21 -12.44 -12.78
N ASN A 369 12.51 -13.49 -13.20
CA ASN A 369 12.59 -14.04 -14.55
C ASN A 369 12.20 -12.98 -15.61
N LEU A 370 11.15 -12.20 -15.33
CA LEU A 370 10.71 -11.09 -16.17
C LEU A 370 11.79 -10.00 -16.25
N ILE A 371 12.36 -9.58 -15.13
CA ILE A 371 13.44 -8.58 -15.07
C ILE A 371 14.64 -9.05 -15.89
N VAL A 372 15.10 -10.29 -15.67
CA VAL A 372 16.24 -10.86 -16.37
C VAL A 372 16.00 -10.87 -17.87
N ASN A 373 14.78 -11.18 -18.34
CA ASN A 373 14.45 -11.14 -19.77
C ASN A 373 14.65 -9.76 -20.42
N PHE A 374 14.51 -8.66 -19.67
CA PHE A 374 14.72 -7.30 -20.17
C PHE A 374 16.11 -6.73 -19.87
N SER A 375 16.70 -7.09 -18.72
CA SER A 375 18.02 -6.62 -18.28
C SER A 375 18.70 -7.65 -17.38
N ALA A 376 19.68 -8.35 -17.95
CA ALA A 376 20.59 -9.23 -17.20
C ALA A 376 21.36 -8.46 -16.12
N ARG A 377 21.69 -7.18 -16.40
CA ARG A 377 22.37 -6.30 -15.46
C ARG A 377 21.54 -5.97 -14.22
N MET A 378 20.25 -5.65 -14.38
CA MET A 378 19.37 -5.36 -13.26
C MET A 378 19.12 -6.63 -12.42
N GLY A 379 19.00 -7.80 -13.08
CA GLY A 379 19.00 -9.09 -12.41
C GLY A 379 20.26 -9.34 -11.57
N LEU A 380 21.44 -9.07 -12.15
CA LEU A 380 22.72 -9.13 -11.43
C LEU A 380 22.73 -8.20 -10.22
N MET A 381 22.25 -6.95 -10.36
CA MET A 381 22.18 -5.99 -9.26
C MET A 381 21.34 -6.52 -8.08
N PHE A 382 20.14 -7.07 -8.32
CA PHE A 382 19.29 -7.61 -7.25
C PHE A 382 19.89 -8.84 -6.60
N LEU A 383 20.30 -9.83 -7.42
CA LEU A 383 20.92 -11.05 -6.91
C LEU A 383 22.20 -10.72 -6.13
N SER A 384 22.95 -9.70 -6.58
CA SER A 384 24.21 -9.34 -5.92
C SER A 384 24.07 -8.64 -4.56
N ASN A 385 22.91 -8.05 -4.29
CA ASN A 385 22.69 -7.22 -3.11
C ASN A 385 22.22 -8.02 -1.88
N LEU A 386 21.96 -9.33 -2.00
CA LEU A 386 21.36 -10.12 -0.93
C LEU A 386 22.43 -10.66 0.04
N LYS A 387 22.65 -9.92 1.14
CA LYS A 387 23.66 -10.25 2.17
C LYS A 387 23.36 -11.54 2.96
N ASP A 388 22.09 -11.95 3.05
CA ASP A 388 21.62 -13.08 3.88
C ASP A 388 21.08 -14.29 3.08
N TRP A 389 21.44 -14.41 1.80
CA TRP A 389 21.01 -15.50 0.88
C TRP A 389 21.02 -16.90 1.53
N PRO A 390 22.01 -17.28 2.37
CA PRO A 390 22.07 -18.61 2.98
C PRO A 390 20.99 -18.88 4.03
N ARG A 391 20.46 -17.86 4.72
CA ARG A 391 19.65 -18.03 5.94
C ARG A 391 18.16 -18.15 5.70
N PHE A 392 17.64 -17.53 4.65
CA PHE A 392 16.19 -17.32 4.48
C PHE A 392 15.57 -18.02 3.26
N ILE A 393 16.40 -18.68 2.43
CA ILE A 393 15.96 -19.28 1.17
C ILE A 393 16.05 -20.82 1.25
N PRO A 394 14.99 -21.56 0.87
CA PRO A 394 15.04 -23.02 0.75
C PRO A 394 16.17 -23.50 -0.17
N THR A 395 16.73 -24.68 0.10
CA THR A 395 17.90 -25.20 -0.63
C THR A 395 17.69 -25.33 -2.14
N ASN A 396 16.49 -25.70 -2.57
CA ASN A 396 16.16 -25.84 -4.00
C ASN A 396 16.14 -24.48 -4.71
N ASP A 397 15.52 -23.46 -4.09
CA ASP A 397 15.45 -22.11 -4.65
C ASP A 397 16.84 -21.45 -4.75
N LYS A 398 17.76 -21.81 -3.83
CA LYS A 398 19.15 -21.35 -3.90
C LYS A 398 19.84 -21.77 -5.19
N ILE A 399 19.62 -23.00 -5.66
CA ILE A 399 20.24 -23.52 -6.89
C ILE A 399 19.71 -22.75 -8.10
N THR A 400 18.40 -22.56 -8.18
CA THR A 400 17.75 -21.79 -9.24
C THR A 400 18.23 -20.33 -9.28
N LEU A 401 18.26 -19.66 -8.13
CA LEU A 401 18.74 -18.27 -8.05
C LEU A 401 20.23 -18.15 -8.40
N LEU A 402 21.04 -19.15 -8.05
CA LEU A 402 22.47 -19.20 -8.39
C LEU A 402 22.68 -19.41 -9.89
N ASN A 403 21.91 -20.29 -10.52
CA ASN A 403 21.92 -20.47 -11.96
C ASN A 403 21.52 -19.18 -12.69
N MET A 404 20.51 -18.46 -12.19
CA MET A 404 20.14 -17.15 -12.74
C MET A 404 21.20 -16.07 -12.51
N LEU A 405 21.91 -16.09 -11.37
CA LEU A 405 23.04 -15.18 -11.13
C LEU A 405 24.14 -15.37 -12.16
N ILE A 406 24.48 -16.63 -12.49
CA ILE A 406 25.45 -16.95 -13.54
C ILE A 406 24.95 -16.45 -14.90
N SER A 407 23.69 -16.74 -15.26
CA SER A 407 23.11 -16.26 -16.51
C SER A 407 23.15 -14.74 -16.62
N CYS A 408 22.77 -14.03 -15.56
CA CYS A 408 22.83 -12.57 -15.51
C CYS A 408 24.25 -12.04 -15.69
N TYR A 409 25.22 -12.66 -15.02
CA TYR A 409 26.63 -12.29 -15.15
C TYR A 409 27.13 -12.45 -16.58
N VAL A 410 26.93 -13.64 -17.17
CA VAL A 410 27.37 -13.97 -18.53
C VAL A 410 26.69 -13.08 -19.58
N GLU A 411 25.42 -12.74 -19.39
CA GLU A 411 24.62 -11.96 -20.35
C GLU A 411 24.75 -10.43 -20.18
N SER A 412 25.30 -9.94 -19.08
CA SER A 412 25.41 -8.48 -18.80
C SER A 412 26.57 -7.76 -19.51
N ASN A 413 27.46 -8.51 -20.17
CA ASN A 413 28.54 -8.06 -21.05
C ASN A 413 29.17 -6.66 -20.78
N ARG A 414 30.27 -6.67 -20.02
CA ARG A 414 31.50 -6.01 -20.49
C ARG A 414 32.58 -7.10 -20.55
N SER A 415 33.67 -6.86 -21.24
CA SER A 415 34.87 -7.70 -21.29
C SER A 415 35.35 -8.15 -19.89
N VAL A 416 34.82 -9.23 -19.33
CA VAL A 416 35.14 -9.64 -17.95
C VAL A 416 35.55 -11.12 -17.93
N LYS A 417 36.77 -11.37 -17.47
CA LYS A 417 37.27 -12.69 -17.08
C LYS A 417 36.31 -13.26 -16.02
N LEU A 418 35.98 -14.55 -16.10
CA LEU A 418 35.19 -15.20 -15.05
C LEU A 418 35.83 -14.92 -13.68
N PRO A 419 35.05 -14.47 -12.68
CA PRO A 419 35.60 -14.09 -11.40
C PRO A 419 36.07 -15.37 -10.70
N GLN A 420 37.28 -15.35 -10.16
CA GLN A 420 37.86 -16.51 -9.45
C GLN A 420 37.17 -16.75 -8.10
N SER A 421 36.32 -15.82 -7.66
CA SER A 421 35.48 -15.96 -6.48
C SER A 421 34.22 -15.09 -6.60
N ILE A 422 33.14 -15.53 -5.98
CA ILE A 422 31.88 -14.82 -5.80
C ILE A 422 32.09 -13.51 -5.03
N THR A 423 33.14 -13.37 -4.23
CA THR A 423 33.48 -12.08 -3.57
C THR A 423 33.78 -10.93 -4.55
N GLN A 424 34.11 -11.26 -5.80
CA GLN A 424 34.28 -10.28 -6.89
C GLN A 424 32.94 -9.87 -7.53
N LEU A 425 31.88 -10.68 -7.34
CA LEU A 425 30.50 -10.40 -7.78
C LEU A 425 29.65 -9.79 -6.67
N LEU A 426 29.95 -10.11 -5.42
CA LEU A 426 29.21 -9.75 -4.23
C LEU A 426 30.16 -9.07 -3.21
N PRO A 427 30.12 -7.75 -3.01
CA PRO A 427 30.87 -7.10 -1.92
C PRO A 427 30.20 -7.42 -0.57
N ILE A 428 30.39 -8.64 -0.07
CA ILE A 428 29.80 -9.16 1.18
C ILE A 428 30.79 -9.00 2.35
N THR A 429 30.36 -8.31 3.41
CA THR A 429 31.05 -8.27 4.71
C THR A 429 31.05 -9.65 5.40
N PRO A 430 32.03 -9.99 6.25
CA PRO A 430 32.41 -11.36 6.55
C PRO A 430 31.40 -12.11 7.40
N VAL A 431 30.85 -13.20 6.87
CA VAL A 431 30.24 -14.29 7.64
C VAL A 431 30.57 -15.63 6.93
N ASP A 432 30.78 -16.69 7.73
CA ASP A 432 31.39 -18.02 7.44
C ASP A 432 30.78 -18.91 6.33
N HIS A 433 30.00 -18.36 5.39
CA HIS A 433 29.42 -19.12 4.26
C HIS A 433 30.16 -18.93 2.92
N ARG A 434 31.31 -18.23 2.93
CA ARG A 434 32.11 -17.87 1.74
C ARG A 434 32.62 -19.09 0.96
N ASN A 435 33.14 -20.09 1.67
CA ASN A 435 33.88 -21.17 1.03
C ASN A 435 32.98 -22.07 0.16
N TYR A 436 31.74 -22.35 0.58
CA TYR A 436 30.85 -23.26 -0.15
C TYR A 436 30.44 -22.72 -1.53
N LEU A 437 30.11 -21.44 -1.60
CA LEU A 437 29.68 -20.77 -2.83
C LEU A 437 30.87 -20.54 -3.77
N ASP A 438 32.02 -20.10 -3.23
CA ASP A 438 33.25 -19.92 -4.01
C ASP A 438 33.78 -21.25 -4.57
N ASP A 439 33.79 -22.31 -3.76
CA ASP A 439 34.18 -23.66 -4.19
C ASP A 439 33.24 -24.18 -5.28
N TRP A 440 31.93 -23.92 -5.15
CA TRP A 440 30.96 -24.31 -6.17
C TRP A 440 31.14 -23.53 -7.46
N LEU A 441 31.33 -22.20 -7.41
CA LEU A 441 31.58 -21.40 -8.62
C LEU A 441 32.87 -21.86 -9.28
N ASN A 442 33.95 -22.05 -8.51
CA ASN A 442 35.21 -22.57 -9.02
C ASN A 442 35.05 -23.96 -9.66
N LYS A 443 34.25 -24.83 -9.06
CA LYS A 443 33.88 -26.12 -9.64
C LYS A 443 33.09 -25.96 -10.94
N TRP A 444 32.11 -25.07 -10.99
CA TRP A 444 31.35 -24.79 -12.21
C TRP A 444 32.26 -24.21 -13.31
N LEU A 445 33.15 -23.26 -13.00
CA LEU A 445 34.07 -22.65 -13.95
C LEU A 445 35.12 -23.63 -14.48
N SER A 446 35.62 -24.52 -13.61
CA SER A 446 36.67 -25.49 -13.95
C SER A 446 36.17 -26.68 -14.76
N GLN A 447 34.86 -26.97 -14.73
CA GLN A 447 34.30 -28.12 -15.44
C GLN A 447 34.09 -27.85 -16.93
N PRO A 448 34.47 -28.78 -17.82
CA PRO A 448 34.17 -28.67 -19.25
C PRO A 448 32.65 -28.62 -19.44
N LYS A 449 32.18 -27.59 -20.13
CA LYS A 449 30.75 -27.40 -20.40
C LYS A 449 30.33 -28.19 -21.63
N SER A 450 29.11 -28.70 -21.61
CA SER A 450 28.53 -29.36 -22.78
C SER A 450 28.44 -28.39 -23.96
N LEU A 451 28.50 -28.92 -25.18
CA LEU A 451 28.29 -28.15 -26.40
C LEU A 451 26.90 -27.49 -26.41
N SER A 452 25.89 -28.14 -25.81
CA SER A 452 24.54 -27.60 -25.66
C SER A 452 24.52 -26.33 -24.83
N LEU A 453 25.21 -26.32 -23.68
CA LEU A 453 25.27 -25.16 -22.79
C LEU A 453 26.04 -24.00 -23.42
N TRP A 454 27.18 -24.27 -24.06
CA TRP A 454 27.92 -23.26 -24.81
C TRP A 454 27.07 -22.63 -25.92
N SER A 455 26.34 -23.46 -26.67
CA SER A 455 25.45 -22.98 -27.73
C SER A 455 24.37 -22.06 -27.17
N LYS A 456 23.76 -22.41 -26.03
CA LYS A 456 22.75 -21.57 -25.35
C LYS A 456 23.31 -20.21 -24.96
N ILE A 457 24.49 -20.19 -24.32
CA ILE A 457 25.17 -18.95 -23.90
C ILE A 457 25.41 -18.05 -25.12
N VAL A 458 26.00 -18.59 -26.17
CA VAL A 458 26.34 -17.82 -27.38
C VAL A 458 25.09 -17.25 -28.04
N VAL A 459 24.05 -18.06 -28.22
CA VAL A 459 22.79 -17.62 -28.82
C VAL A 459 22.17 -16.49 -28.00
N ARG A 460 22.01 -16.67 -26.68
CA ARG A 460 21.39 -15.67 -25.81
C ARG A 460 22.20 -14.37 -25.75
N ASN A 461 23.53 -14.44 -25.70
CA ASN A 461 24.39 -13.25 -25.79
C ASN A 461 24.25 -12.51 -27.12
N ASN A 462 24.14 -13.21 -28.23
CA ASN A 462 23.90 -12.58 -29.52
C ASN A 462 22.51 -11.91 -29.58
N LEU A 463 21.49 -12.52 -28.97
CA LEU A 463 20.16 -11.91 -28.85
C LEU A 463 20.18 -10.67 -27.95
N ARG A 464 20.93 -10.66 -26.83
CA ARG A 464 21.12 -9.48 -25.98
C ARG A 464 21.71 -8.29 -26.75
N ASN A 465 22.63 -8.56 -27.67
CA ASN A 465 23.28 -7.53 -28.49
C ASN A 465 22.53 -7.25 -29.81
N SER A 466 21.39 -7.92 -30.04
CA SER A 466 20.60 -7.73 -31.25
C SER A 466 19.90 -6.38 -31.24
N ARG A 467 19.61 -5.83 -32.43
CA ARG A 467 18.84 -4.59 -32.55
C ARG A 467 17.48 -4.69 -31.84
N GLU A 468 16.79 -5.83 -31.96
CA GLU A 468 15.48 -6.06 -31.33
C GLU A 468 15.50 -5.93 -29.79
N HIS A 469 16.62 -6.26 -29.16
CA HIS A 469 16.78 -6.11 -27.71
C HIS A 469 17.36 -4.75 -27.31
N CYS A 470 18.25 -4.17 -28.11
CA CYS A 470 18.92 -2.90 -27.77
C CYS A 470 18.08 -1.65 -28.08
N THR A 471 17.13 -1.72 -29.03
CA THR A 471 16.25 -0.57 -29.34
C THR A 471 15.14 -0.44 -28.31
N LEU A 472 14.87 0.79 -27.85
CA LEU A 472 13.76 1.08 -26.95
C LEU A 472 12.48 1.38 -27.74
N PRO A 473 11.31 0.84 -27.35
CA PRO A 473 11.09 -0.14 -26.29
C PRO A 473 11.70 -1.51 -26.62
N LYS A 474 12.41 -2.11 -25.66
CA LYS A 474 13.06 -3.42 -25.82
C LYS A 474 12.02 -4.51 -26.00
N ARG A 475 12.35 -5.51 -26.80
CA ARG A 475 11.67 -6.81 -26.77
C ARG A 475 12.39 -7.75 -25.80
N PRO A 476 11.67 -8.45 -24.90
CA PRO A 476 12.31 -9.39 -23.99
C PRO A 476 12.89 -10.58 -24.75
N ILE A 477 14.01 -11.11 -24.26
CA ILE A 477 14.73 -12.19 -24.95
C ILE A 477 13.86 -13.40 -25.24
N ASN A 478 13.03 -13.81 -24.29
CA ASN A 478 12.19 -14.98 -24.46
C ASN A 478 11.19 -14.82 -25.60
N ASP A 479 10.72 -13.60 -25.87
CA ASP A 479 9.82 -13.35 -27.01
C ASP A 479 10.57 -13.29 -28.33
N ILE A 480 11.82 -12.79 -28.34
CA ILE A 480 12.69 -12.87 -29.51
C ILE A 480 12.97 -14.35 -29.85
N ILE A 481 13.27 -15.18 -28.85
CA ILE A 481 13.53 -16.62 -29.01
C ILE A 481 12.32 -17.34 -29.63
N LYS A 482 11.10 -17.04 -29.17
CA LYS A 482 9.86 -17.63 -29.71
C LYS A 482 9.64 -17.30 -31.19
N THR A 483 10.21 -16.20 -31.70
CA THR A 483 10.13 -15.84 -33.12
C THR A 483 11.22 -16.48 -33.99
N LEU A 484 12.22 -17.13 -33.39
CA LEU A 484 13.26 -17.81 -34.15
C LEU A 484 12.70 -19.06 -34.85
N PRO A 485 13.13 -19.37 -36.09
CA PRO A 485 12.71 -20.55 -36.84
C PRO A 485 13.41 -21.82 -36.30
N LEU A 486 13.15 -22.16 -35.04
CA LEU A 486 13.71 -23.30 -34.31
C LEU A 486 12.59 -24.23 -33.85
N ALA A 487 12.92 -25.50 -33.60
CA ALA A 487 11.97 -26.44 -33.02
C ALA A 487 11.49 -25.95 -31.63
N PRO A 488 10.23 -26.18 -31.23
CA PRO A 488 9.69 -25.70 -29.96
C PRO A 488 10.51 -26.11 -28.73
N THR A 489 11.03 -27.34 -28.71
CA THR A 489 11.89 -27.85 -27.63
C THR A 489 13.21 -27.07 -27.51
N LEU A 490 13.77 -26.62 -28.63
CA LEU A 490 14.96 -25.76 -28.64
C LEU A 490 14.62 -24.34 -28.20
N GLN A 491 13.45 -23.82 -28.59
CA GLN A 491 12.97 -22.52 -28.13
C GLN A 491 12.77 -22.51 -26.62
N GLU A 492 12.16 -23.54 -26.04
CA GLU A 492 11.99 -23.71 -24.59
C GLU A 492 13.34 -23.80 -23.86
N TYR A 493 14.27 -24.60 -24.39
CA TYR A 493 15.62 -24.71 -23.83
C TYR A 493 16.36 -23.36 -23.81
N LEU A 494 16.25 -22.58 -24.89
CA LEU A 494 16.86 -21.25 -25.00
C LEU A 494 16.14 -20.22 -24.12
N ALA A 495 14.82 -20.28 -23.99
CA ALA A 495 14.01 -19.34 -23.22
C ALA A 495 14.14 -19.54 -21.69
N ASN A 496 14.59 -20.71 -21.24
CA ASN A 496 14.92 -20.91 -19.84
C ASN A 496 16.12 -20.03 -19.43
N ASN A 497 15.94 -19.19 -18.41
CA ASN A 497 17.00 -18.31 -17.88
C ASN A 497 18.01 -19.03 -16.97
N GLU A 498 17.85 -20.33 -16.74
CA GLU A 498 18.81 -21.15 -16.01
C GLU A 498 19.85 -21.82 -16.92
N TYR A 499 21.11 -21.81 -16.47
CA TYR A 499 22.23 -22.55 -17.08
C TYR A 499 22.53 -23.82 -16.25
N ALA A 500 21.55 -24.72 -16.23
CA ALA A 500 21.64 -26.05 -15.62
C ALA A 500 22.08 -27.12 -16.63
#